data_AF-A0A0G1FLH2-F1
#
_entry.id   AF-A0A0G1FLH2-F1
#
_cell.length_a   1.000
_cell.length_b   1.000
_cell.length_c   1.000
_cell.angle_alpha   90.00
_cell.angle_beta   90.00
_cell.angle_gamma   90.00
#
_symmetry.space_group_name_H-M   'P 1'
#
loop_
_entity.id
_entity.type
_entity.pdbx_description
1 polymer ?
#
loop_
_entity_poly.entity_id
_entity_poly.type
_entity_poly.pdbx_seq_one_letter_code
_entity_poly.pdbx_strand_id
1 'polypeptide(L)'
;MSKESFENKVVDTQGIKEGTNLENSYQRYLELGGIINEKDYQSALDRMSKTRTLDRKDPQVRTRIRRVSGIARHVGIELNNSEDVLDPKIVLYEILRSDTQPKDVKYHHSQMSDEPIFGEVLRILGDADSLDKLIKAYPNISFKYKRGE
;
A
#
# COMPACT_ATOMS: atom_id res chain seq x y z
N MET A 1 -62.73 1.06 17.58
CA MET A 1 -62.14 0.65 16.29
C MET A 1 -60.70 1.10 16.27
N SER A 2 -59.83 0.20 15.84
CA SER A 2 -58.36 0.29 15.85
C SER A 2 -57.81 1.03 14.61
N LYS A 3 -56.48 1.23 14.64
CA LYS A 3 -55.54 1.68 13.57
C LYS A 3 -55.19 3.18 13.61
N GLU A 4 -53.93 3.60 13.53
CA GLU A 4 -52.64 2.93 13.29
C GLU A 4 -51.54 3.90 13.72
N SER A 5 -50.54 3.38 14.45
CA SER A 5 -49.31 4.09 14.78
C SER A 5 -48.44 4.18 13.53
N PHE A 6 -48.02 5.39 13.15
CA PHE A 6 -46.85 5.58 12.30
C PHE A 6 -45.73 6.19 13.15
N GLU A 7 -44.85 5.31 13.62
CA GLU A 7 -43.55 5.67 14.15
C GLU A 7 -42.76 6.41 13.07
N ASN A 8 -42.53 7.71 13.27
CA ASN A 8 -41.46 8.42 12.57
C ASN A 8 -40.12 7.88 13.10
N LYS A 9 -39.60 6.83 12.45
CA LYS A 9 -38.18 6.50 12.54
C LYS A 9 -37.39 7.62 11.89
N VAL A 10 -36.94 8.55 12.73
CA VAL A 10 -35.75 9.34 12.46
C VAL A 10 -34.62 8.32 12.25
N VAL A 11 -34.20 8.14 10.99
CA VAL A 11 -33.00 7.39 10.67
C VAL A 11 -31.85 8.25 11.17
N ASP A 12 -31.40 7.91 12.36
CA ASP A 12 -30.23 8.48 12.99
C ASP A 12 -29.01 8.08 12.16
N THR A 13 -28.62 8.94 11.22
CA THR A 13 -27.32 8.86 10.54
C THR A 13 -26.23 9.27 11.53
N GLN A 14 -25.97 8.41 12.52
CA GLN A 14 -24.82 8.55 13.39
C GLN A 14 -23.57 8.02 12.69
N GLY A 15 -22.62 8.94 12.48
CA GLY A 15 -21.24 8.68 12.87
C GLY A 15 -20.37 7.97 11.84
N ILE A 16 -20.16 8.58 10.68
CA ILE A 16 -18.88 8.39 9.99
C ILE A 16 -17.81 9.07 10.86
N LYS A 17 -17.23 8.31 11.80
CA LYS A 17 -15.98 8.68 12.47
C LYS A 17 -14.84 8.43 11.50
N GLU A 18 -14.49 9.46 10.72
CA GLU A 18 -13.27 9.50 9.88
C GLU A 18 -11.96 9.42 10.69
N GLY A 19 -12.00 9.39 12.03
CA GLY A 19 -10.80 9.29 12.88
C GLY A 19 -10.41 7.88 13.35
N THR A 20 -11.32 6.90 13.39
CA THR A 20 -11.06 5.62 14.08
C THR A 20 -10.57 4.48 13.17
N ASN A 21 -10.58 4.68 11.85
CA ASN A 21 -10.18 3.64 10.88
C ASN A 21 -8.70 3.76 10.47
N LEU A 22 -8.14 4.98 10.50
CA LEU A 22 -6.78 5.29 10.04
C LEU A 22 -5.71 4.95 11.09
N GLU A 23 -5.91 5.32 12.36
CA GLU A 23 -4.98 4.94 13.45
C GLU A 23 -4.88 3.41 13.57
N ASN A 24 -6.02 2.70 13.49
CA ASN A 24 -6.04 1.24 13.47
C ASN A 24 -5.32 0.65 12.25
N SER A 25 -5.39 1.32 11.09
CA SER A 25 -4.71 0.86 9.87
C SER A 25 -3.19 1.04 9.96
N TYR A 26 -2.72 2.18 10.48
CA TYR A 26 -1.29 2.40 10.68
C TYR A 26 -0.71 1.50 11.78
N GLN A 27 -1.46 1.26 12.86
CA GLN A 27 -1.06 0.30 13.90
C GLN A 27 -0.92 -1.12 13.34
N ARG A 28 -1.86 -1.57 12.51
CA ARG A 28 -1.76 -2.87 11.83
C ARG A 28 -0.58 -2.94 10.87
N TYR A 29 -0.28 -1.84 10.17
CA TYR A 29 0.93 -1.72 9.35
C TYR A 29 2.20 -1.92 10.18
N LEU A 30 2.27 -1.32 11.38
CA LEU A 30 3.39 -1.51 12.31
C LEU A 30 3.48 -2.94 12.84
N GLU A 31 2.35 -3.59 13.15
CA GLU A 31 2.30 -5.00 13.58
C GLU A 31 2.84 -5.97 12.51
N LEU A 32 2.68 -5.63 11.23
CA LEU A 32 3.29 -6.35 10.10
C LEU A 32 4.77 -6.01 9.87
N GLY A 33 5.37 -5.21 10.76
CA GLY A 33 6.78 -4.80 10.72
C GLY A 33 7.05 -3.61 9.80
N GLY A 34 6.07 -2.74 9.59
CA GLY A 34 6.22 -1.51 8.83
C GLY A 34 7.29 -0.56 9.39
N ILE A 35 7.99 0.13 8.49
CA ILE A 35 9.16 0.98 8.82
C ILE A 35 9.03 2.44 8.40
N ILE A 36 8.06 2.78 7.53
CA ILE A 36 7.79 4.17 7.15
C ILE A 36 6.98 4.84 8.25
N ASN A 37 7.19 6.15 8.43
CA ASN A 37 6.43 6.89 9.45
C ASN A 37 4.99 7.12 8.98
N GLU A 38 4.11 7.47 9.93
CA GLU A 38 2.68 7.64 9.68
C GLU A 38 2.40 8.68 8.58
N LYS A 39 3.15 9.78 8.55
CA LYS A 39 2.97 10.82 7.53
C LYS A 39 3.23 10.28 6.12
N ASP A 40 4.28 9.49 5.94
CA ASP A 40 4.63 8.89 4.65
C ASP A 40 3.63 7.77 4.27
N TYR A 41 3.18 6.99 5.25
CA TYR A 41 2.11 6.01 5.09
C TYR A 41 0.82 6.66 4.57
N GLN A 42 0.38 7.74 5.23
CA GLN A 42 -0.81 8.49 4.84
C GLN A 42 -0.65 9.15 3.47
N SER A 43 0.52 9.72 3.19
CA SER A 43 0.86 10.29 1.88
C SER A 43 0.75 9.25 0.76
N ALA A 44 1.24 8.03 0.98
CA ALA A 44 1.17 6.96 0.01
C ALA A 44 -0.29 6.55 -0.30
N LEU A 45 -1.13 6.40 0.74
CA LEU A 45 -2.55 6.10 0.58
C LEU A 45 -3.31 7.23 -0.12
N ASP A 46 -3.06 8.48 0.25
CA ASP A 46 -3.68 9.65 -0.38
C ASP A 46 -3.31 9.73 -1.87
N ARG A 47 -2.03 9.58 -2.20
CA ARG A 47 -1.55 9.54 -3.60
C ARG A 47 -2.15 8.38 -4.37
N MET A 48 -2.30 7.22 -3.74
CA MET A 48 -2.91 6.04 -4.36
C MET A 48 -4.38 6.30 -4.68
N SER A 49 -5.14 6.91 -3.75
CA SER A 49 -6.53 7.28 -3.97
C SER A 49 -6.72 8.29 -5.11
N LYS A 50 -5.73 9.18 -5.31
CA LYS A 50 -5.72 10.21 -6.37
C LYS A 50 -5.19 9.69 -7.71
N THR A 51 -4.45 8.58 -7.71
CA THR A 51 -3.84 8.01 -8.91
C THR A 51 -4.88 7.22 -9.69
N ARG A 52 -5.45 7.84 -10.73
CA ARG A 52 -6.46 7.21 -11.59
C ARG A 52 -5.86 6.21 -12.58
N THR A 53 -4.67 6.52 -13.12
CA THR A 53 -3.94 5.67 -14.06
C THR A 53 -2.44 5.94 -13.93
N LEU A 54 -1.62 4.93 -14.27
CA LEU A 54 -0.18 5.11 -14.48
C LEU A 54 0.09 5.34 -15.96
N ASP A 55 1.04 6.21 -16.31
CA ASP A 55 1.46 6.39 -17.70
C ASP A 55 2.29 5.16 -18.15
N ARG A 56 1.60 4.15 -18.68
CA ARG A 56 2.22 2.92 -19.18
C ARG A 56 3.10 3.14 -20.41
N LYS A 57 3.04 4.32 -21.04
CA LYS A 57 3.92 4.67 -22.18
C LYS A 57 5.29 5.15 -21.70
N ASP A 58 5.39 5.63 -20.46
CA ASP A 58 6.68 5.94 -19.85
C ASP A 58 7.53 4.66 -19.71
N PRO A 59 8.73 4.60 -20.33
CA PRO A 59 9.61 3.45 -20.27
C PRO A 59 10.02 3.04 -18.85
N GLN A 60 10.15 4.00 -17.92
CA GLN A 60 10.52 3.74 -16.52
C GLN A 60 9.37 3.08 -15.78
N VAL A 61 8.16 3.64 -15.88
CA VAL A 61 6.93 3.07 -15.30
C VAL A 61 6.73 1.65 -15.82
N ARG A 62 6.84 1.44 -17.14
CA ARG A 62 6.71 0.10 -17.75
C ARG A 62 7.75 -0.88 -17.23
N THR A 63 8.99 -0.43 -17.03
CA THR A 63 10.07 -1.28 -16.49
C THR A 63 9.77 -1.69 -15.05
N ARG A 64 9.34 -0.75 -14.22
CA ARG A 64 8.97 -0.96 -12.81
C ARG A 64 7.78 -1.92 -12.67
N ILE A 65 6.72 -1.70 -13.45
CA ILE A 65 5.56 -2.61 -13.52
C ILE A 65 6.00 -4.04 -13.86
N ARG A 66 6.90 -4.20 -14.85
CA ARG A 66 7.43 -5.52 -15.23
C ARG A 66 8.22 -6.18 -14.11
N ARG A 67 9.03 -5.42 -13.36
CA ARG A 67 9.83 -5.94 -12.24
C ARG A 67 8.96 -6.42 -11.10
N VAL A 68 8.03 -5.59 -10.62
CA VAL A 68 7.12 -5.99 -9.53
C VAL A 68 6.22 -7.16 -9.93
N SER A 69 5.76 -7.20 -11.18
CA SER A 69 5.01 -8.35 -11.71
C SER A 69 5.86 -9.62 -11.80
N GLY A 70 7.17 -9.48 -12.04
CA GLY A 70 8.13 -10.58 -12.00
C GLY A 70 8.31 -11.15 -10.60
N ILE A 71 8.47 -10.27 -9.61
CA ILE A 71 8.56 -10.65 -8.19
C ILE A 71 7.28 -11.37 -7.75
N ALA A 72 6.11 -10.76 -7.97
CA ALA A 72 4.83 -11.34 -7.59
C ALA A 72 4.63 -12.74 -8.18
N ARG A 73 4.95 -12.92 -9.47
CA ARG A 73 4.92 -14.22 -10.14
C ARG A 73 5.89 -15.23 -9.54
N HIS A 74 7.11 -14.80 -9.24
CA HIS A 74 8.15 -15.67 -8.66
C HIS A 74 7.72 -16.23 -7.30
N VAL A 75 7.03 -15.42 -6.49
CA VAL A 75 6.62 -15.80 -5.12
C VAL A 75 5.17 -16.28 -5.01
N GLY A 76 4.44 -16.38 -6.13
CA GLY A 76 3.06 -16.87 -6.14
C GLY A 76 2.04 -15.89 -5.53
N ILE A 77 2.23 -14.59 -5.75
CA ILE A 77 1.26 -13.54 -5.46
C ILE A 77 0.47 -13.23 -6.74
N GLU A 78 -0.85 -13.32 -6.64
CA GLU A 78 -1.75 -12.97 -7.74
C GLU A 78 -1.89 -11.46 -7.85
N LEU A 79 -1.82 -10.95 -9.09
CA LEU A 79 -2.06 -9.55 -9.41
C LEU A 79 -3.27 -9.47 -10.33
N ASN A 80 -4.31 -8.78 -9.88
CA ASN A 80 -5.58 -8.62 -10.58
C ASN A 80 -5.52 -7.46 -11.57
N ASN A 81 -4.69 -7.62 -12.60
CA ASN A 81 -4.59 -6.64 -13.68
C ASN A 81 -5.64 -6.90 -14.76
N SER A 82 -6.30 -5.84 -15.22
CA SER A 82 -7.10 -5.82 -16.45
C SER A 82 -6.52 -4.82 -17.45
N GLU A 83 -7.08 -4.77 -18.66
CA GLU A 83 -6.61 -3.85 -19.71
C GLU A 83 -6.55 -2.40 -19.21
N ASP A 84 -7.53 -1.97 -18.41
CA ASP A 84 -7.63 -0.58 -17.94
C ASP A 84 -7.34 -0.38 -16.45
N VAL A 85 -7.43 -1.45 -15.63
CA VAL A 85 -7.26 -1.36 -14.17
C VAL A 85 -6.02 -2.13 -13.75
N LEU A 86 -5.07 -1.44 -13.12
CA LEU A 86 -3.91 -2.07 -12.49
C LEU A 86 -4.26 -2.54 -11.09
N ASP A 87 -3.62 -3.63 -10.66
CA ASP A 87 -3.71 -4.09 -9.29
C ASP A 87 -3.25 -2.99 -8.31
N PRO A 88 -3.99 -2.73 -7.22
CA PRO A 88 -3.61 -1.80 -6.15
C PRO A 88 -2.15 -1.91 -5.67
N LYS A 89 -1.60 -3.13 -5.64
CA LYS A 89 -0.20 -3.40 -5.26
C LYS A 89 0.78 -2.76 -6.24
N ILE A 90 0.47 -2.76 -7.54
CA ILE A 90 1.33 -2.14 -8.57
C ILE A 90 1.29 -0.62 -8.46
N VAL A 91 0.10 -0.05 -8.25
CA VAL A 91 -0.06 1.40 -8.10
C VAL A 91 0.71 1.91 -6.89
N LEU A 92 0.55 1.24 -5.74
CA LEU A 92 1.25 1.62 -4.52
C LEU A 92 2.76 1.40 -4.62
N TYR A 93 3.20 0.30 -5.25
CA TYR A 93 4.62 0.08 -5.54
C TYR A 93 5.21 1.22 -6.37
N GLU A 94 4.52 1.65 -7.43
CA GLU A 94 5.01 2.76 -8.27
C GLU A 94 5.08 4.06 -7.48
N ILE A 95 4.08 4.35 -6.64
CA ILE A 95 4.08 5.54 -5.77
C ILE A 95 5.29 5.55 -4.85
N LEU A 96 5.56 4.44 -4.15
CA LEU A 96 6.70 4.34 -3.22
C LEU A 96 8.04 4.36 -3.96
N ARG A 97 8.14 3.71 -5.12
CA ARG A 97 9.37 3.64 -5.92
C ARG A 97 9.71 4.96 -6.60
N SER A 98 8.68 5.73 -6.99
CA SER A 98 8.79 7.05 -7.62
C SER A 98 8.83 8.18 -6.61
N ASP A 99 8.71 7.89 -5.32
CA ASP A 99 8.89 8.91 -4.29
C ASP A 99 10.36 9.32 -4.21
N THR A 100 10.64 10.52 -4.71
CA THR A 100 11.99 11.05 -4.81
C THR A 100 12.46 11.68 -3.49
N GLN A 101 13.73 11.46 -3.21
CA GLN A 101 14.47 11.96 -2.08
C GLN A 101 14.49 13.49 -1.91
N PRO A 102 14.32 14.04 -0.70
CA PRO A 102 14.88 15.36 -0.36
C PRO A 102 16.42 15.24 -0.39
N LYS A 103 17.10 16.16 -1.10
CA LYS A 103 18.54 16.11 -1.49
C LYS A 103 19.57 15.82 -0.37
N ASP A 104 19.17 15.80 0.90
CA ASP A 104 20.05 15.84 2.07
C ASP A 104 20.15 14.52 2.87
N VAL A 105 19.60 13.39 2.39
CA VAL A 105 19.71 12.09 3.10
C VAL A 105 20.76 11.19 2.44
N LYS A 106 21.66 10.59 3.21
CA LYS A 106 22.81 9.82 2.66
C LYS A 106 22.45 8.40 2.19
N TYR A 107 21.28 7.89 2.61
CA TYR A 107 20.77 6.56 2.27
C TYR A 107 19.25 6.63 2.05
N HIS A 108 18.77 6.16 0.89
CA HIS A 108 17.37 6.31 0.50
C HIS A 108 16.76 5.08 -0.13
N HIS A 109 15.42 5.02 -0.11
CA HIS A 109 14.61 3.98 -0.74
C HIS A 109 14.91 3.77 -2.24
N SER A 110 15.52 4.74 -2.93
CA SER A 110 15.99 4.58 -4.31
C SER A 110 17.10 3.53 -4.47
N GLN A 111 17.84 3.24 -3.39
CA GLN A 111 18.88 2.21 -3.28
C GLN A 111 18.32 0.87 -2.78
N MET A 112 17.04 0.80 -2.41
CA MET A 112 16.42 -0.48 -2.10
C MET A 112 16.16 -1.27 -3.38
N SER A 113 16.42 -2.57 -3.31
CA SER A 113 15.93 -3.52 -4.30
C SER A 113 14.40 -3.47 -4.35
N ASP A 114 13.81 -4.02 -5.40
CA ASP A 114 12.37 -3.91 -5.62
C ASP A 114 11.58 -4.78 -4.60
N GLU A 115 12.21 -5.77 -3.97
CA GLU A 115 11.60 -6.69 -3.00
C GLU A 115 11.28 -6.03 -1.65
N PRO A 116 12.20 -5.31 -0.96
CA PRO A 116 11.85 -4.55 0.25
C PRO A 116 10.69 -3.57 0.05
N ILE A 117 10.68 -2.85 -1.08
CA ILE A 117 9.64 -1.88 -1.41
C ILE A 117 8.31 -2.61 -1.62
N PHE A 118 8.34 -3.76 -2.32
CA PHE A 118 7.14 -4.56 -2.48
C PHE A 118 6.64 -5.15 -1.15
N GLY A 119 7.55 -5.45 -0.21
CA GLY A 119 7.17 -5.79 1.18
C GLY A 119 6.40 -4.67 1.87
N GLU A 120 6.84 -3.41 1.74
CA GLU A 120 6.12 -2.26 2.30
C GLU A 120 4.72 -2.11 1.70
N VAL A 121 4.57 -2.32 0.40
CA VAL A 121 3.24 -2.32 -0.26
C VAL A 121 2.30 -3.32 0.39
N LEU A 122 2.76 -4.56 0.60
CA LEU A 122 1.94 -5.61 1.19
C LEU A 122 1.56 -5.29 2.64
N ARG A 123 2.48 -4.68 3.41
CA ARG A 123 2.18 -4.20 4.77
C ARG A 123 1.13 -3.09 4.77
N ILE A 124 1.25 -2.10 3.89
CA ILE A 124 0.30 -0.98 3.81
C ILE A 124 -1.09 -1.48 3.45
N LEU A 125 -1.18 -2.46 2.54
CA LEU A 125 -2.44 -3.08 2.15
C LEU A 125 -2.95 -4.13 3.15
N GLY A 126 -2.19 -4.44 4.20
CA GLY A 126 -2.54 -5.46 5.20
C GLY A 126 -2.58 -6.89 4.67
N ASP A 127 -1.93 -7.16 3.54
CA ASP A 127 -1.91 -8.45 2.83
C ASP A 127 -0.82 -9.37 3.43
N ALA A 128 -1.11 -9.89 4.63
CA ALA A 128 -0.18 -10.68 5.42
C ALA A 128 0.22 -12.00 4.73
N ASP A 129 -0.71 -12.64 4.00
CA ASP A 129 -0.45 -13.90 3.30
C ASP A 129 0.54 -13.72 2.16
N SER A 130 0.37 -12.66 1.36
CA SER A 130 1.32 -12.31 0.30
C SER A 130 2.67 -11.89 0.89
N LEU A 131 2.67 -11.17 2.02
CA LEU A 131 3.89 -10.76 2.71
C LEU A 131 4.69 -11.98 3.19
N ASP A 132 4.02 -12.99 3.76
CA ASP A 132 4.65 -14.23 4.20
C ASP A 132 5.28 -15.00 3.03
N LYS A 133 4.59 -15.10 1.89
CA LYS A 133 5.14 -15.69 0.65
C LYS A 133 6.41 -14.97 0.20
N LEU A 134 6.39 -13.63 0.21
CA LEU A 134 7.54 -12.81 -0.19
C LEU A 134 8.73 -13.04 0.75
N ILE A 135 8.52 -13.02 2.06
CA ILE A 135 9.58 -13.22 3.06
C ILE A 135 10.19 -14.62 2.94
N LYS A 136 9.37 -15.66 2.74
CA LYS A 136 9.85 -17.04 2.54
C LYS A 136 10.70 -17.20 1.30
N ALA A 137 10.35 -16.53 0.20
CA ALA A 137 11.11 -16.59 -1.05
C ALA A 137 12.43 -15.81 -0.99
N TYR A 138 12.52 -14.79 -0.13
CA TYR A 138 13.69 -13.92 0.00
C TYR A 138 14.24 -13.85 1.44
N PRO A 139 14.71 -14.98 2.02
CA PRO A 139 15.09 -15.06 3.44
C PRO A 139 16.32 -14.23 3.80
N ASN A 140 17.16 -13.88 2.81
CA ASN A 140 18.39 -13.12 3.00
C ASN A 140 18.22 -11.60 2.82
N ILE A 141 17.02 -11.13 2.49
CA ILE A 141 16.74 -9.71 2.32
C ILE A 141 16.35 -9.10 3.67
N SER A 142 17.04 -8.02 4.06
CA SER A 142 16.63 -7.25 5.23
C SER A 142 15.43 -6.38 4.89
N PHE A 143 14.27 -6.74 5.42
CA PHE A 143 13.08 -5.89 5.42
C PHE A 143 13.06 -4.90 6.60
N LYS A 144 14.07 -4.94 7.47
CA LYS A 144 14.27 -3.98 8.56
C LYS A 144 15.24 -2.91 8.09
N TYR A 145 14.85 -1.64 8.19
CA TYR A 145 15.73 -0.51 7.91
C TYR A 145 16.13 0.18 9.22
N LYS A 146 17.42 0.43 9.40
CA LYS A 146 17.90 1.36 10.43
C LYS A 146 17.90 2.75 9.82
N ARG A 147 16.99 3.62 10.30
CA ARG A 147 17.12 5.06 10.05
C ARG A 147 18.45 5.48 10.68
N GLY A 148 19.31 6.14 9.91
CA GLY A 148 20.50 6.77 10.47
C GLY A 148 20.05 7.74 11.56
N GLU A 149 20.61 7.56 12.75
CA GLU A 149 20.54 8.50 13.88
C GLU A 149 21.01 9.89 13.46
#